data_AF-A0A8S1BPI5-F1
#
_entry.id   AF-A0A8S1BPI5-F1
#
_cell.length_a   1.000
_cell.length_b   1.000
_cell.length_c   1.000
_cell.angle_alpha   90.00
_cell.angle_beta   90.00
_cell.angle_gamma   90.00
#
_symmetry.space_group_name_H-M   'P 1'
#
loop_
_entity.id
_entity.type
_entity.pdbx_description
1 polymer ?
#
loop_
_entity_poly.entity_id
_entity_poly.type
_entity_poly.pdbx_seq_one_letter_code
_entity_poly.pdbx_strand_id
1 'polypeptide(L)'
;MDFLKITAFSSIDRKSPQILIGYHICGAPIISRVHALSAAHYFVGDHITPLDITLNAGSNKRYDGGTEYTVSKILLHVLFSERKPKIFDYYISIIKIHGFFEFSCYKIQLLQL
;
A
#
# COMPACT_ATOMS: atom_id res chain seq x y z
N MET A 1 -7.11 -10.29 18.40
CA MET A 1 -7.80 -9.26 17.59
C MET A 1 -6.84 -8.93 16.46
N ASP A 2 -6.87 -9.78 15.44
CA ASP A 2 -5.78 -9.94 14.47
C ASP A 2 -5.96 -9.00 13.29
N PHE A 3 -6.13 -7.70 13.57
CA PHE A 3 -6.30 -6.65 12.57
C PHE A 3 -5.02 -6.39 11.75
N LEU A 4 -3.94 -7.16 11.97
CA LEU A 4 -2.61 -6.92 11.42
C LEU A 4 -2.19 -7.94 10.35
N LYS A 5 -3.11 -8.33 9.45
CA LYS A 5 -2.79 -9.17 8.26
C LYS A 5 -3.00 -8.44 6.94
N ILE A 6 -3.29 -7.14 7.00
CA ILE A 6 -3.63 -6.32 5.84
C ILE A 6 -2.76 -5.06 5.77
N THR A 7 -1.45 -5.25 5.86
CA THR A 7 -0.51 -4.13 5.77
C THR A 7 0.29 -4.28 4.50
N ALA A 8 -0.21 -3.73 3.41
CA ALA A 8 0.58 -3.66 2.20
C ALA A 8 1.67 -2.58 2.37
N PHE A 9 2.90 -3.02 2.61
CA PHE A 9 4.05 -2.15 2.87
C PHE A 9 4.56 -1.46 1.62
N SER A 10 4.12 -0.23 1.34
CA SER A 10 4.83 0.60 0.36
C SER A 10 6.29 0.74 0.79
N SER A 11 7.22 0.51 -0.13
CA SER A 11 8.66 0.71 0.09
C SER A 11 9.18 1.56 -1.04
N ILE A 12 9.46 2.85 -0.79
CA ILE A 12 10.09 3.73 -1.78
C ILE A 12 11.46 3.16 -2.16
N ASP A 13 11.57 2.57 -3.34
CA ASP A 13 12.85 2.14 -3.91
C ASP A 13 13.55 3.34 -4.57
N ARG A 14 14.17 4.21 -3.75
CA ARG A 14 15.14 5.16 -4.30
C ARG A 14 16.34 4.35 -4.81
N LYS A 15 16.42 4.12 -6.13
CA LYS A 15 17.64 3.63 -6.81
C LYS A 15 18.82 4.59 -6.59
N SER A 16 19.45 4.47 -5.43
CA SER A 16 20.77 5.00 -5.09
C SER A 16 21.69 3.79 -4.91
N PRO A 17 22.98 3.83 -5.30
CA PRO A 17 23.81 2.64 -5.48
C PRO A 17 24.29 1.99 -4.16
N GLN A 18 23.59 2.15 -3.04
CA GLN A 18 23.98 1.62 -1.75
C GLN A 18 22.75 1.10 -0.98
N ILE A 19 22.60 -0.22 -0.98
CA ILE A 19 21.73 -1.02 -0.10
C ILE A 19 20.22 -0.74 -0.29
N LEU A 20 19.50 -1.72 -0.84
CA LEU A 20 18.04 -1.71 -0.94
C LEU A 20 17.41 -1.90 0.45
N ILE A 21 17.22 -0.81 1.20
CA ILE A 21 16.51 -0.85 2.48
C ILE A 21 15.07 -0.38 2.24
N GLY A 22 14.17 -1.31 1.89
CA GLY A 22 12.74 -1.02 1.87
C GLY A 22 12.23 -0.69 3.27
N TYR A 23 11.48 0.41 3.43
CA TYR A 23 10.89 0.81 4.71
C TYR A 23 9.37 0.93 4.59
N HIS A 24 8.64 0.42 5.58
CA HIS A 24 7.18 0.57 5.67
C HIS A 24 6.76 2.05 5.77
N ILE A 25 5.86 2.48 4.89
CA ILE A 25 5.26 3.82 4.99
C ILE A 25 3.84 3.80 5.57
N CYS A 26 3.01 2.80 5.23
CA CYS A 26 1.60 2.77 5.63
C CYS A 26 0.99 1.36 5.54
N GLY A 27 -0.16 1.18 6.22
CA GLY A 27 -1.04 0.04 5.99
C GLY A 27 -1.91 0.20 4.75
N ALA A 28 -2.40 -0.91 4.22
CA ALA A 28 -3.37 -0.88 3.14
C ALA A 28 -4.33 -2.10 3.17
N PRO A 29 -5.56 -1.92 3.70
CA PRO A 29 -6.57 -2.96 3.69
C PRO A 29 -6.93 -3.43 2.27
N ILE A 30 -6.97 -4.74 2.04
CA ILE A 30 -7.40 -5.37 0.80
C ILE A 30 -8.92 -5.30 0.72
N ILE A 31 -9.41 -4.65 -0.33
CA ILE A 31 -10.84 -4.38 -0.58
C ILE A 31 -11.37 -5.10 -1.82
N SER A 32 -10.50 -5.74 -2.59
CA SER A 32 -10.88 -6.71 -3.64
C SER A 32 -9.70 -7.60 -3.99
N ARG A 33 -9.87 -8.54 -4.93
CA ARG A 33 -8.76 -9.39 -5.42
C ARG A 33 -7.59 -8.62 -6.04
N VAL A 34 -7.77 -7.37 -6.45
CA VAL A 34 -6.71 -6.60 -7.13
C VAL A 34 -6.49 -5.20 -6.56
N HIS A 35 -7.24 -4.84 -5.51
CA HIS A 35 -7.21 -3.49 -4.94
C HIS A 35 -6.99 -3.53 -3.42
N ALA A 36 -6.13 -2.62 -2.97
CA ALA A 36 -5.98 -2.25 -1.57
C ALA A 36 -6.33 -0.77 -1.39
N LEU A 37 -6.80 -0.42 -0.20
CA LEU A 37 -7.18 0.93 0.20
C LEU A 37 -6.08 1.53 1.06
N SER A 38 -5.71 2.79 0.89
CA SER A 38 -4.78 3.47 1.79
C SER A 38 -5.04 4.99 1.80
N ALA A 39 -4.28 5.75 2.59
CA ALA A 39 -4.44 7.21 2.63
C ALA A 39 -3.66 7.90 1.50
N ALA A 40 -4.31 8.87 0.84
CA ALA A 40 -3.73 9.56 -0.32
C ALA A 40 -2.40 10.29 -0.02
N HIS A 41 -2.25 10.83 1.19
CA HIS A 41 -1.08 11.64 1.55
C HIS A 41 0.25 10.86 1.54
N TYR A 42 0.21 9.52 1.57
CA TYR A 42 1.42 8.70 1.49
C TYR A 42 2.02 8.65 0.08
N PHE A 43 1.25 9.00 -0.93
CA PHE A 43 1.61 8.85 -2.34
C PHE A 43 1.75 10.18 -3.07
N VAL A 44 1.96 11.27 -2.32
CA VAL A 44 2.21 12.61 -2.85
C VAL A 44 3.53 13.15 -2.29
N GLY A 45 4.16 14.07 -3.00
CA GLY A 45 5.51 14.56 -2.70
C GLY A 45 6.57 14.03 -3.69
N ASP A 46 7.79 13.75 -3.18
CA ASP A 46 9.07 13.45 -3.86
C ASP A 46 9.07 12.37 -4.97
N HIS A 47 8.22 12.51 -5.98
CA HIS A 47 8.14 11.65 -7.17
C HIS A 47 7.94 10.17 -6.87
N ILE A 48 7.06 9.85 -5.91
CA ILE A 48 6.63 8.48 -5.66
C ILE A 48 5.87 7.97 -6.88
N THR A 49 6.39 6.92 -7.52
CA THR A 49 5.73 6.22 -8.61
C THR A 49 5.24 4.85 -8.15
N PRO A 50 4.29 4.21 -8.87
CA PRO A 50 3.89 2.82 -8.59
C PRO A 50 5.06 1.82 -8.51
N LEU A 51 6.16 2.07 -9.24
CA LEU A 51 7.34 1.20 -9.25
C LEU A 51 8.12 1.26 -7.94
N ASP A 52 7.97 2.36 -7.19
CA ASP A 52 8.58 2.59 -5.89
C ASP A 52 7.68 2.06 -4.77
N ILE A 53 6.70 1.21 -5.05
CA ILE A 53 5.72 0.75 -4.06
C ILE A 53 5.51 -0.75 -4.25
N THR A 54 5.82 -1.51 -3.21
CA THR A 54 5.41 -2.91 -3.08
C THR A 54 4.31 -3.03 -2.04
N LEU A 55 3.65 -4.17 -2.01
CA LEU A 55 2.60 -4.52 -1.08
C LEU A 55 2.92 -5.90 -0.51
N ASN A 56 3.26 -6.02 0.77
CA ASN A 56 3.49 -7.33 1.40
C ASN A 56 2.25 -7.77 2.20
N ALA A 57 1.68 -8.94 1.92
CA ALA A 57 0.45 -9.41 2.57
C ALA A 57 0.60 -10.80 3.19
N GLY A 58 -0.24 -11.11 4.20
CA GLY A 58 -0.29 -12.45 4.81
C GLY A 58 0.75 -12.70 5.91
N SER A 59 1.40 -11.65 6.43
CA SER A 59 2.33 -11.71 7.56
C SER A 59 1.99 -10.66 8.62
N ASN A 60 2.32 -10.97 9.87
CA ASN A 60 2.34 -10.02 10.98
C ASN A 60 3.74 -9.45 11.26
N LYS A 61 4.76 -9.91 10.53
CA LYS A 61 6.11 -9.37 10.57
C LYS A 61 6.28 -8.32 9.49
N ARG A 62 6.88 -7.19 9.85
CA ARG A 62 7.02 -6.01 9.00
C ARG A 62 7.92 -6.20 7.77
N TYR A 63 8.88 -7.11 7.82
CA TYR A 63 9.91 -7.26 6.78
C TYR A 63 10.11 -8.72 6.32
N ASP A 64 9.23 -9.65 6.71
CA ASP A 64 9.43 -11.08 6.44
C ASP A 64 8.10 -11.87 6.46
N GLY A 65 8.07 -13.05 5.84
CA GLY A 65 7.02 -14.06 5.97
C GLY A 65 5.73 -13.82 5.19
N GLY A 66 5.62 -12.71 4.45
CA GLY A 66 4.46 -12.39 3.61
C GLY A 66 4.75 -12.53 2.11
N THR A 67 3.70 -12.44 1.31
CA THR A 67 3.77 -12.44 -0.15
C THR A 67 3.85 -11.00 -0.65
N GLU A 68 4.85 -10.71 -1.49
CA GLU A 68 5.02 -9.40 -2.11
C GLU A 68 4.22 -9.28 -3.41
N TYR A 69 3.57 -8.14 -3.58
CA TYR A 69 2.81 -7.75 -4.77
C TYR A 69 3.31 -6.41 -5.27
N THR A 70 3.63 -6.31 -6.56
CA THR A 70 4.05 -5.06 -7.19
C THR A 70 2.83 -4.20 -7.55
N VAL A 71 2.98 -2.88 -7.47
CA VAL A 71 1.89 -1.94 -7.75
C VAL A 71 1.86 -1.53 -9.22
N SER A 72 0.69 -1.64 -9.83
CA SER A 72 0.45 -1.21 -11.22
C SER A 72 -0.08 0.21 -11.31
N LYS A 73 -0.86 0.65 -10.33
CA LYS A 73 -1.45 2.00 -10.31
C LYS A 73 -1.78 2.45 -8.90
N ILE A 74 -1.60 3.74 -8.65
CA ILE A 74 -2.08 4.43 -7.46
C ILE A 74 -3.13 5.44 -7.92
N LEU A 75 -4.32 5.34 -7.36
CA LEU A 75 -5.46 6.18 -7.68
C LEU A 75 -5.76 7.04 -6.45
N LEU A 76 -5.43 8.32 -6.51
CA LEU A 76 -5.82 9.28 -5.49
C LEU A 76 -7.27 9.69 -5.71
N HIS A 77 -7.99 10.01 -4.63
CA HIS A 77 -9.31 10.61 -4.77
C HIS A 77 -9.20 11.91 -5.58
N VAL A 78 -10.10 12.13 -6.54
CA VAL A 78 -10.01 13.26 -7.49
C VAL A 78 -10.08 14.63 -6.83
N LEU A 79 -10.70 14.70 -5.64
CA LEU A 79 -10.79 15.91 -4.81
C LEU A 79 -9.70 16.02 -3.75
N PHE A 80 -8.79 15.04 -3.66
CA PHE A 80 -7.65 15.15 -2.76
C PHE A 80 -6.73 16.28 -3.22
N SER A 81 -6.33 17.14 -2.29
CA SER A 81 -5.40 18.24 -2.54
C SER A 81 -4.33 18.28 -1.46
N GLU A 82 -3.06 18.24 -1.86
CA GLU A 82 -1.93 18.44 -0.95
C GLU A 82 -1.63 19.94 -0.70
N ARG A 83 -2.30 20.84 -1.43
CA ARG A 83 -2.03 22.29 -1.35
C ARG A 83 -2.44 22.85 0.00
N LYS A 84 -1.69 23.85 0.47
CA LYS A 84 -1.98 24.57 1.71
C LYS A 84 -3.19 25.51 1.55
N PRO A 85 -4.03 25.68 2.60
CA PRO A 85 -3.98 24.98 3.89
C PRO A 85 -4.33 23.49 3.74
N LYS A 86 -3.68 22.61 4.51
CA LYS A 86 -3.97 21.16 4.48
C LYS A 86 -5.41 20.96 4.98
N ILE A 87 -6.31 20.70 4.05
CA ILE A 87 -7.69 20.30 4.35
C ILE A 87 -7.67 18.79 4.41
N PHE A 88 -8.07 18.17 5.53
CA PHE A 88 -8.02 16.70 5.73
C PHE A 88 -9.09 15.91 4.95
N ASP A 89 -9.64 16.49 3.89
CA ASP A 89 -10.73 15.91 3.11
C ASP A 89 -10.20 15.01 2.00
N TYR A 90 -10.94 13.91 1.75
CA TYR A 90 -10.63 12.98 0.66
C TYR A 90 -9.27 12.29 0.80
N TYR A 91 -8.83 12.00 2.03
CA TYR A 91 -7.54 11.37 2.36
C TYR A 91 -7.54 9.87 2.08
N ILE A 92 -7.97 9.50 0.87
CA ILE A 92 -8.21 8.12 0.47
C ILE A 92 -7.63 7.86 -0.91
N SER A 93 -7.07 6.67 -1.07
CA SER A 93 -6.46 6.21 -2.31
C SER A 93 -6.71 4.72 -2.49
N ILE A 94 -6.74 4.31 -3.76
CA ILE A 94 -6.84 2.92 -4.16
C ILE A 94 -5.54 2.53 -4.83
N ILE A 95 -4.94 1.45 -4.35
CA ILE A 95 -3.73 0.85 -4.89
C ILE A 95 -4.14 -0.38 -5.68
N LYS A 96 -3.77 -0.43 -6.96
CA LYS A 96 -3.99 -1.59 -7.83
C LYS A 96 -2.69 -2.36 -7.98
N ILE A 97 -2.69 -3.66 -7.70
CA ILE A 97 -1.53 -4.53 -7.88
C ILE A 97 -1.46 -5.11 -9.31
N HIS A 98 -0.28 -5.61 -9.68
CA HIS A 98 -0.17 -6.61 -10.74
C HIS A 98 -0.67 -7.97 -10.25
N GLY A 99 -1.36 -8.73 -11.09
CA GLY A 99 -1.93 -10.02 -10.71
C GLY A 99 -3.13 -9.89 -9.78
N PHE A 100 -3.20 -10.73 -8.75
CA PHE A 100 -4.28 -10.77 -7.77
C PHE A 100 -3.79 -11.30 -6.42
N PHE A 101 -4.45 -10.88 -5.33
CA PHE A 101 -4.23 -11.42 -4.00
C PHE A 101 -4.74 -12.86 -3.93
N GLU A 102 -3.89 -13.76 -3.41
CA GLU A 102 -4.23 -15.17 -3.21
C GLU A 102 -4.87 -15.35 -1.83
N PHE A 103 -6.20 -15.35 -1.79
CA PHE A 103 -6.94 -15.45 -0.53
C PHE A 103 -6.81 -16.84 0.10
N SER A 104 -6.66 -16.84 1.42
CA SER A 104 -6.56 -18.05 2.25
C SER A 104 -7.13 -17.77 3.62
N CYS A 105 -7.80 -18.77 4.21
CA CYS A 105 -8.43 -18.67 5.52
C CYS A 105 -7.46 -18.31 6.67
N TYR A 106 -6.15 -18.49 6.51
CA TYR A 106 -5.19 -18.23 7.58
C TYR A 106 -4.22 -17.07 7.31
N LYS A 107 -4.18 -16.55 6.07
CA LYS A 107 -3.18 -15.54 5.65
C LYS A 107 -3.79 -14.26 5.13
N ILE A 108 -4.42 -14.30 3.96
CA ILE A 108 -4.89 -13.12 3.24
C ILE A 108 -6.40 -13.20 3.08
N GLN A 109 -7.09 -12.16 3.56
CA GLN A 109 -8.55 -12.07 3.50
C GLN A 109 -8.97 -10.66 3.08
N LEU A 110 -10.17 -10.58 2.51
CA LEU A 110 -10.83 -9.33 2.20
C LEU A 110 -11.24 -8.64 3.51
N LEU A 111 -11.12 -7.31 3.57
CA LEU A 111 -11.78 -6.55 4.62
C LEU A 111 -13.30 -6.72 4.50
N GLN A 112 -13.91 -7.26 5.54
CA GLN A 112 -15.37 -7.29 5.71
C GLN A 112 -15.76 -6.11 6.62
N LEU A 113 -16.73 -5.31 6.19
CA LEU A 113 -17.31 -4.21 6.97
C LEU A 113 -18.52 -4.69 7.76
#